data_AF-A0A0D7BWC7-F1
#
_entry.id   AF-A0A0D7BWC7-F1
#
_cell.length_a   1.000
_cell.length_b   1.000
_cell.length_c   1.000
_cell.angle_alpha   90.00
_cell.angle_beta   90.00
_cell.angle_gamma   90.00
#
_symmetry.space_group_name_H-M   'P 1'
#
loop_
_entity.id
_entity.type
_entity.pdbx_description
1 polymer ?
#
loop_
_entity_poly.entity_id
_entity_poly.type
_entity_poly.pdbx_seq_one_letter_code
_entity_poly.pdbx_strand_id
1 'polypeptide(L)'
;MSKILLSDIKQLTFYKDRETIARRTDAVPQLQCVGNVCRTFEPEVVQCTNAGGEGTDVDWTCEAESPDILRFGKVEVGCEGWTQPGDAYVLEGSCALEYGLIRIPGDSELETEGVRGKRDPLGVLFGAVWVGVLGWIIWGLVQSCLNGRRPGQQTVGGNDP
;
A
#
# COMPACT_ATOMS: atom_id res chain seq x y z
N MET A 1 -25.34 34.25 -12.49
CA MET A 1 -24.20 34.16 -11.54
C MET A 1 -24.76 34.34 -10.14
N SER A 2 -24.50 33.39 -9.27
CA SER A 2 -25.10 33.27 -7.93
C SER A 2 -23.99 33.16 -6.88
N LYS A 3 -24.30 33.68 -5.69
CA LYS A 3 -23.42 33.68 -4.52
C LYS A 3 -23.85 32.56 -3.58
N ILE A 4 -22.91 31.79 -3.07
CA ILE A 4 -23.18 30.69 -2.12
C ILE A 4 -22.13 30.68 -1.01
N LEU A 5 -22.49 30.25 0.20
CA LEU A 5 -21.55 30.05 1.28
C LEU A 5 -20.77 28.75 1.04
N LEU A 6 -19.44 28.78 1.10
CA LEU A 6 -18.58 27.63 0.79
C LEU A 6 -18.92 26.42 1.67
N SER A 7 -19.11 26.64 2.97
CA SER A 7 -19.48 25.60 3.94
C SER A 7 -20.88 25.00 3.72
N ASP A 8 -21.77 25.67 2.98
CA ASP A 8 -23.12 25.17 2.67
C ASP A 8 -23.14 24.27 1.42
N ILE A 9 -22.05 24.25 0.65
CA ILE A 9 -21.91 23.39 -0.51
C ILE A 9 -21.76 21.95 -0.02
N LYS A 10 -22.74 21.11 -0.31
CA LYS A 10 -22.75 19.70 0.14
C LYS A 10 -21.81 18.82 -0.69
N GLN A 11 -21.74 19.10 -1.99
CA GLN A 11 -21.03 18.28 -2.95
C GLN A 11 -20.61 19.10 -4.16
N LEU A 12 -19.46 18.75 -4.73
CA LEU A 12 -18.92 19.28 -5.97
C LEU A 12 -18.60 18.11 -6.91
N THR A 13 -18.74 18.35 -8.21
CA THR A 13 -18.37 17.38 -9.24
C THR A 13 -17.56 18.10 -10.30
N PHE A 14 -16.33 17.67 -10.46
CA PHE A 14 -15.34 18.27 -11.35
C PHE A 14 -15.10 17.35 -12.54
N TYR A 15 -14.87 17.95 -13.72
CA TYR A 15 -14.67 17.24 -14.98
C TYR A 15 -13.34 17.68 -15.60
N LYS A 16 -12.59 16.73 -16.16
CA LYS A 16 -11.25 16.97 -16.71
C LYS A 16 -11.19 18.06 -17.77
N ASP A 17 -12.11 18.00 -18.73
CA ASP A 17 -12.14 18.90 -19.88
C ASP A 17 -13.16 20.05 -19.72
N ARG A 18 -13.34 20.54 -18.49
CA ARG A 18 -14.22 21.69 -18.21
C ARG A 18 -13.49 22.79 -17.48
N GLU A 19 -13.83 24.01 -17.84
CA GLU A 19 -13.37 25.22 -17.17
C GLU A 19 -14.34 25.63 -16.05
N THR A 20 -13.85 26.39 -15.08
CA THR A 20 -14.65 27.02 -14.05
C THR A 20 -15.41 28.23 -14.60
N ILE A 21 -16.51 28.59 -13.93
CA ILE A 21 -17.10 29.92 -14.12
C ILE A 21 -16.21 30.92 -13.40
N ALA A 22 -15.81 31.98 -14.09
CA ALA A 22 -15.07 33.07 -13.48
C ALA A 22 -15.75 34.42 -13.73
N ARG A 23 -15.59 35.35 -12.79
CA ARG A 23 -16.10 36.72 -12.90
C ARG A 23 -15.00 37.76 -12.78
N ARG A 24 -14.14 37.63 -11.77
CA ARG A 24 -13.05 38.58 -11.49
C ARG A 24 -11.69 38.08 -11.92
N THR A 25 -11.51 36.76 -11.94
CA THR A 25 -10.31 36.09 -12.40
C THR A 25 -10.56 35.47 -13.78
N ASP A 26 -9.52 34.89 -14.37
CA ASP A 26 -9.68 34.04 -15.54
C ASP A 26 -10.28 32.69 -15.13
N ALA A 27 -10.98 32.06 -16.07
CA ALA A 27 -11.44 30.69 -15.92
C ALA A 27 -10.21 29.75 -15.87
N VAL A 28 -10.32 28.69 -15.07
CA VAL A 28 -9.28 27.68 -14.92
C VAL A 28 -9.87 26.28 -15.11
N PRO A 29 -9.06 25.26 -15.42
CA PRO A 29 -9.53 23.88 -15.46
C PRO A 29 -10.12 23.46 -14.12
N GLN A 30 -11.26 22.77 -14.14
CA GLN A 30 -11.91 22.24 -12.95
C GLN A 30 -11.08 21.16 -12.26
N LEU A 31 -10.28 20.41 -13.01
CA LEU A 31 -9.36 19.40 -12.51
C LEU A 31 -7.93 19.79 -12.87
N GLN A 32 -7.08 19.92 -11.86
CA GLN A 32 -5.66 20.20 -12.01
C GLN A 32 -4.83 19.11 -11.33
N CYS A 33 -4.30 18.20 -12.14
CA CYS A 33 -3.45 17.13 -11.62
C CYS A 33 -2.01 17.62 -11.43
N VAL A 34 -1.48 17.49 -10.21
CA VAL A 34 -0.10 17.86 -9.86
C VAL A 34 0.75 16.63 -9.54
N GLY A 35 1.95 16.57 -10.13
CA GLY A 35 2.93 15.51 -9.89
C GLY A 35 3.17 14.59 -11.08
N ASN A 36 4.10 13.64 -10.91
CA ASN A 36 4.59 12.82 -12.02
C ASN A 36 3.57 11.77 -12.51
N VAL A 37 2.67 11.31 -11.63
CA VAL A 37 1.70 10.26 -11.96
C VAL A 37 0.62 10.75 -12.93
N CYS A 38 0.33 12.06 -12.92
CA CYS A 38 -0.64 12.71 -13.82
C CYS A 38 -0.37 12.46 -15.31
N ARG A 39 0.90 12.24 -15.69
CA ARG A 39 1.27 11.94 -17.08
C ARG A 39 0.79 10.57 -17.56
N THR A 40 0.45 9.68 -16.63
CA THR A 40 0.03 8.30 -16.92
C THR A 40 -1.47 8.12 -16.80
N PHE A 41 -2.11 8.82 -15.87
CA PHE A 41 -3.53 8.69 -15.60
C PHE A 41 -4.07 9.96 -14.96
N GLU A 42 -5.27 10.36 -15.39
CA GLU A 42 -6.09 11.40 -14.77
C GLU A 42 -7.55 10.94 -14.86
N PRO A 43 -8.32 10.97 -13.76
CA PRO A 43 -9.75 10.63 -13.78
C PRO A 43 -10.56 11.61 -14.63
N GLU A 44 -11.60 11.11 -15.30
CA GLU A 44 -12.52 11.92 -16.11
C GLU A 44 -13.44 12.79 -15.24
N VAL A 45 -13.86 12.24 -14.09
CA VAL A 45 -14.78 12.87 -13.14
C VAL A 45 -14.29 12.63 -11.72
N VAL A 46 -14.29 13.68 -10.89
CA VAL A 46 -14.03 13.59 -9.46
C VAL A 46 -15.20 14.19 -8.70
N GLN A 47 -15.69 13.47 -7.70
CA GLN A 47 -16.76 13.93 -6.81
C GLN A 47 -16.18 14.22 -5.43
N CYS A 48 -16.36 15.45 -4.96
CA CYS A 48 -15.94 15.85 -3.62
C CYS A 48 -17.16 16.14 -2.75
N THR A 49 -17.19 15.56 -1.57
CA THR A 49 -18.27 15.73 -0.59
C THR A 49 -17.74 16.53 0.60
N ASN A 50 -18.55 17.46 1.10
CA ASN A 50 -18.22 18.26 2.27
C ASN A 50 -18.35 17.39 3.53
N ALA A 51 -17.24 17.21 4.23
CA ALA A 51 -17.13 16.42 5.46
C ALA A 51 -17.33 17.26 6.75
N GLY A 52 -17.49 18.58 6.62
CA GLY A 52 -17.63 19.53 7.72
C GLY A 52 -16.75 20.77 7.54
N GLY A 53 -16.65 21.56 8.61
CA GLY A 53 -15.86 22.80 8.65
C GLY A 53 -16.71 24.07 8.69
N GLU A 54 -16.05 25.21 8.83
CA GLU A 54 -16.69 26.53 8.98
C GLU A 54 -15.97 27.61 8.15
N GLY A 55 -16.74 28.57 7.65
CA GLY A 55 -16.18 29.69 6.90
C GLY A 55 -15.52 29.25 5.60
N THR A 56 -14.19 29.41 5.53
CA THR A 56 -13.35 29.00 4.39
C THR A 56 -12.66 27.66 4.61
N ASP A 57 -12.63 27.16 5.84
CA ASP A 57 -11.92 25.95 6.22
C ASP A 57 -12.90 24.78 6.16
N VAL A 58 -13.18 24.32 4.94
CA VAL A 58 -14.09 23.20 4.66
C VAL A 58 -13.28 21.95 4.38
N ASP A 59 -13.62 20.87 5.06
CA ASP A 59 -13.02 19.56 4.87
C ASP A 59 -13.68 18.86 3.67
N TRP A 60 -12.90 18.56 2.64
CA TRP A 60 -13.40 17.90 1.42
C TRP A 60 -12.88 16.46 1.33
N THR A 61 -13.81 15.52 1.16
CA THR A 61 -13.49 14.12 0.80
C THR A 61 -13.76 13.92 -0.68
N CYS A 62 -12.72 13.62 -1.46
CA CYS A 62 -12.79 13.47 -2.91
C CYS A 62 -12.59 12.01 -3.35
N GLU A 63 -13.46 11.54 -4.24
CA GLU A 63 -13.50 10.19 -4.77
C GLU A 63 -13.63 10.20 -6.30
N ALA A 64 -13.03 9.21 -6.96
CA ALA A 64 -13.06 9.03 -8.39
C ALA A 64 -12.83 7.57 -8.77
N GLU A 65 -13.23 7.18 -9.98
CA GLU A 65 -12.86 5.89 -10.54
C GLU A 65 -11.37 5.91 -10.92
N SER A 66 -10.58 5.05 -10.29
CA SER A 66 -9.15 4.90 -10.58
C SER A 66 -8.71 3.44 -10.48
N PRO A 67 -7.62 3.04 -11.16
CA PRO A 67 -7.00 1.73 -10.94
C PRO A 67 -6.61 1.54 -9.47
N ASP A 68 -6.71 0.30 -8.97
CA ASP A 68 -6.43 -0.05 -7.56
C ASP A 68 -5.01 0.32 -7.08
N ILE A 69 -4.07 0.47 -8.01
CA ILE A 69 -2.69 0.87 -7.75
C ILE A 69 -2.52 2.38 -7.53
N LEU A 70 -3.58 3.18 -7.72
CA LEU A 70 -3.55 4.64 -7.59
C LEU A 70 -4.53 5.11 -6.51
N ARG A 71 -4.14 6.14 -5.77
CA ARG A 71 -5.03 6.92 -4.90
C ARG A 71 -4.69 8.39 -4.91
N PHE A 72 -5.62 9.20 -4.42
CA PHE A 72 -5.36 10.61 -4.14
C PHE A 72 -4.31 10.78 -3.03
N GLY A 73 -3.38 11.71 -3.26
CA GLY A 73 -2.44 12.23 -2.28
C GLY A 73 -3.00 13.52 -1.68
N LYS A 74 -2.29 14.64 -1.88
CA LYS A 74 -2.78 15.97 -1.50
C LYS A 74 -3.96 16.36 -2.40
N VAL A 75 -5.03 16.88 -1.80
CA VAL A 75 -6.20 17.40 -2.50
C VAL A 75 -6.55 18.77 -1.93
N GLU A 76 -6.86 19.73 -2.80
CA GLU A 76 -7.26 21.09 -2.42
C GLU A 76 -8.39 21.58 -3.34
N VAL A 77 -9.52 21.93 -2.73
CA VAL A 77 -10.64 22.57 -3.42
C VAL A 77 -10.52 24.08 -3.23
N GLY A 78 -10.54 24.82 -4.34
CA GLY A 78 -10.49 26.28 -4.35
C GLY A 78 -11.62 26.85 -5.20
N CYS A 79 -12.28 27.89 -4.72
CA CYS A 79 -13.35 28.59 -5.44
C CYS A 79 -13.07 30.10 -5.52
N GLU A 80 -13.63 30.79 -6.51
CA GLU A 80 -13.52 32.24 -6.60
C GLU A 80 -14.34 32.89 -5.47
N GLY A 81 -13.67 33.59 -4.56
CA GLY A 81 -14.30 34.40 -3.53
C GLY A 81 -15.19 35.50 -4.15
N TRP A 82 -16.38 35.69 -3.58
CA TRP A 82 -17.39 36.57 -4.19
C TRP A 82 -16.90 38.03 -4.29
N THR A 83 -16.33 38.58 -3.22
CA THR A 83 -15.90 39.98 -3.15
C THR A 83 -14.38 40.10 -3.25
N GLN A 84 -13.64 39.18 -2.64
CA GLN A 84 -12.19 39.15 -2.63
C GLN A 84 -11.67 37.73 -2.34
N PRO A 85 -10.37 37.46 -2.57
CA PRO A 85 -9.76 36.20 -2.16
C PRO A 85 -9.93 35.96 -0.65
N GLY A 86 -10.28 34.73 -0.25
CA GLY A 86 -10.49 34.37 1.15
C GLY A 86 -11.89 34.67 1.72
N ASP A 87 -12.86 35.03 0.87
CA ASP A 87 -14.25 35.17 1.30
C ASP A 87 -14.91 33.80 1.55
N ALA A 88 -15.66 33.67 2.66
CA ALA A 88 -16.49 32.49 2.93
C ALA A 88 -17.61 32.31 1.89
N TYR A 89 -18.02 33.38 1.23
CA TYR A 89 -18.95 33.30 0.11
C TYR A 89 -18.22 33.28 -1.21
N VAL A 90 -18.62 32.36 -2.09
CA VAL A 90 -17.96 32.07 -3.36
C VAL A 90 -18.95 32.19 -4.52
N LEU A 91 -18.41 32.32 -5.74
CA LEU A 91 -19.17 32.28 -6.98
C LEU A 91 -19.58 30.84 -7.29
N GLU A 92 -20.88 30.59 -7.46
CA GLU A 92 -21.37 29.26 -7.84
C GLU A 92 -20.76 28.82 -9.19
N GLY A 93 -20.25 27.59 -9.23
CA GLY A 93 -19.59 27.02 -10.41
C GLY A 93 -18.14 27.48 -10.63
N SER A 94 -17.57 28.25 -9.70
CA SER A 94 -16.17 28.71 -9.79
C SER A 94 -15.13 27.80 -9.14
N CYS A 95 -15.57 26.71 -8.51
CA CYS A 95 -14.69 25.80 -7.80
C CYS A 95 -13.86 24.95 -8.77
N ALA A 96 -12.59 24.75 -8.45
CA ALA A 96 -11.67 23.79 -9.05
C ALA A 96 -11.04 22.91 -7.98
N LEU A 97 -10.54 21.74 -8.41
CA LEU A 97 -9.81 20.79 -7.59
C LEU A 97 -8.38 20.66 -8.10
N GLU A 98 -7.42 21.00 -7.24
CA GLU A 98 -6.03 20.60 -7.41
C GLU A 98 -5.82 19.28 -6.67
N TYR A 99 -5.24 18.28 -7.34
CA TYR A 99 -5.03 16.96 -6.74
C TYR A 99 -3.72 16.32 -7.20
N GLY A 100 -3.08 15.59 -6.29
CA GLY A 100 -1.97 14.70 -6.60
C GLY A 100 -2.40 13.24 -6.61
N LEU A 101 -1.77 12.43 -7.48
CA LEU A 101 -1.93 10.98 -7.48
C LEU A 101 -0.65 10.30 -6.98
N ILE A 102 -0.83 9.27 -6.15
CA ILE A 102 0.27 8.45 -5.64
C ILE A 102 0.02 6.97 -5.95
N ARG A 103 1.11 6.24 -6.21
CA ARG A 103 1.05 4.79 -6.38
C ARG A 103 1.02 4.12 -5.02
N ILE A 104 0.07 3.22 -4.82
CA ILE A 104 0.07 2.33 -3.67
C ILE A 104 0.95 1.15 -4.06
N PRO A 105 2.00 0.83 -3.28
CA PRO A 105 2.77 -0.38 -3.52
C PRO A 105 1.82 -1.58 -3.39
N GLY A 106 1.78 -2.41 -4.42
CA GLY A 106 1.11 -3.70 -4.32
C GLY A 106 1.79 -4.56 -3.26
N ASP A 107 1.07 -5.53 -2.71
CA ASP A 107 1.62 -6.62 -1.91
C ASP A 107 2.83 -7.32 -2.59
N SER A 108 2.90 -7.27 -3.92
CA SER A 108 4.04 -7.75 -4.72
C SER A 108 5.32 -6.90 -4.66
N GLU A 109 5.27 -5.64 -4.24
CA GLU A 109 6.48 -4.78 -4.18
C GLU A 109 7.30 -4.99 -2.91
N LEU A 110 6.72 -5.60 -1.87
CA LEU A 110 7.45 -6.05 -0.68
C LEU A 110 8.38 -7.25 -0.96
N GLU A 111 8.27 -7.91 -2.12
CA GLU A 111 9.14 -9.04 -2.47
C GLU A 111 10.37 -8.67 -3.31
N THR A 112 10.48 -7.44 -3.83
CA THR A 112 11.54 -7.12 -4.83
C THR A 112 12.84 -6.54 -4.24
N GLU A 113 12.90 -6.31 -2.92
CA GLU A 113 14.16 -5.91 -2.25
C GLU A 113 14.86 -7.03 -1.46
N GLY A 114 14.46 -8.29 -1.66
CA GLY A 114 15.02 -9.45 -0.94
C GLY A 114 15.96 -10.37 -1.72
N VAL A 115 16.06 -10.26 -3.05
CA VAL A 115 16.90 -11.18 -3.86
C VAL A 115 18.34 -10.66 -3.97
N ARG A 116 18.97 -10.46 -2.81
CA ARG A 116 20.42 -10.64 -2.69
C ARG A 116 20.66 -11.56 -1.52
N GLY A 117 20.42 -12.85 -1.76
CA GLY A 117 20.74 -13.92 -0.83
C GLY A 117 22.22 -13.91 -0.48
N LYS A 118 22.59 -13.14 0.54
CA LYS A 118 23.80 -13.41 1.33
C LYS A 118 23.54 -14.77 1.95
N ARG A 119 24.32 -15.79 1.56
CA ARG A 119 24.39 -17.05 2.29
C ARG A 119 24.57 -16.72 3.76
N ASP A 120 23.55 -16.99 4.57
CA ASP A 120 23.65 -16.84 6.02
C ASP A 120 24.67 -17.88 6.53
N PRO A 121 25.88 -17.47 6.94
CA PRO A 121 26.89 -18.42 7.40
C PRO A 121 26.41 -19.18 8.62
N LEU A 122 25.54 -18.59 9.46
CA LEU A 122 25.02 -19.23 10.65
C LEU A 122 24.06 -20.37 10.29
N GLY A 123 23.15 -20.15 9.33
CA GLY A 123 22.26 -21.18 8.82
C GLY A 123 23.00 -22.36 8.16
N VAL A 124 24.08 -22.08 7.42
CA VAL A 124 24.92 -23.14 6.81
C VAL A 124 25.65 -23.94 7.90
N LEU A 125 26.19 -23.28 8.92
CA LEU A 125 26.85 -23.95 10.05
C LEU A 125 25.85 -24.80 10.84
N PHE A 126 24.66 -24.27 11.13
CA PHE A 126 23.61 -25.01 11.82
C PHE A 126 23.21 -26.27 11.06
N GLY A 127 23.01 -26.17 9.74
CA GLY A 127 22.72 -27.32 8.88
C GLY A 127 23.83 -28.38 8.91
N ALA A 128 25.10 -27.97 8.84
CA ALA A 128 26.23 -28.88 8.90
C ALA A 128 26.33 -29.61 10.26
N VAL A 129 26.14 -28.90 11.37
CA VAL A 129 26.12 -29.48 12.72
C VAL A 129 24.97 -30.48 12.84
N TRP A 130 23.78 -30.13 12.37
CA TRP A 130 22.60 -30.97 12.47
C TRP A 130 22.74 -32.29 11.68
N VAL A 131 23.28 -32.21 10.45
CA VAL A 131 23.60 -33.40 9.64
C VAL A 131 24.67 -34.26 10.31
N GLY A 132 25.69 -33.65 10.93
CA GLY A 132 26.71 -34.36 11.69
C GLY A 132 26.13 -35.14 12.89
N VAL A 133 25.25 -34.51 13.67
CA VAL A 133 24.56 -35.16 14.80
C VAL A 133 23.68 -36.30 14.34
N LEU A 134 22.89 -36.11 13.28
CA LEU A 134 22.09 -37.19 12.69
C LEU A 134 22.95 -38.35 12.21
N GLY A 135 24.05 -38.07 11.52
CA GLY A 135 24.99 -39.08 11.04
C GLY A 135 25.56 -39.91 12.20
N TRP A 136 25.92 -39.26 13.31
CA TRP A 136 26.39 -39.94 14.52
C TRP A 136 25.31 -40.86 15.11
N ILE A 137 24.08 -40.38 15.24
CA ILE A 137 22.96 -41.16 15.79
C ILE A 137 22.68 -42.38 14.91
N ILE A 138 22.60 -42.20 13.59
CA ILE A 138 22.37 -43.29 12.63
C ILE A 138 23.53 -44.29 12.68
N TRP A 139 24.78 -43.82 12.71
CA TRP A 139 25.94 -44.69 12.82
C TRP A 139 25.94 -45.52 14.12
N GLY A 140 25.57 -44.90 15.24
CA GLY A 140 25.39 -45.59 16.52
C GLY A 140 24.31 -46.67 16.48
N LEU A 141 23.17 -46.39 15.84
CA LEU A 141 22.11 -47.39 15.63
C LEU A 141 22.58 -48.54 14.73
N VAL A 142 23.29 -48.24 13.63
CA VAL A 142 23.84 -49.26 12.73
C VAL A 142 24.90 -50.11 13.45
N GLN A 143 25.80 -49.52 14.23
CA GLN A 143 26.77 -50.26 15.05
C GLN A 143 26.07 -51.14 16.10
N SER A 144 25.00 -50.64 16.72
CA SER A 144 24.20 -51.42 17.67
C SER A 144 23.48 -52.60 16.99
N CYS A 145 22.99 -52.43 15.76
CA CYS A 145 22.40 -53.51 14.96
C CYS A 145 23.43 -54.52 14.42
N LEU A 146 24.63 -54.06 14.05
CA LEU A 146 25.69 -54.92 13.52
C LEU A 146 26.44 -55.69 14.63
N ASN A 147 26.73 -55.05 15.76
CA ASN A 147 27.31 -55.71 16.94
C ASN A 147 26.28 -56.49 17.77
N GLY A 148 24.98 -56.30 17.52
CA GLY A 148 23.88 -57.07 18.11
C GLY A 148 23.73 -58.50 17.59
N ARG A 149 24.55 -58.94 16.61
CA ARG A 149 24.64 -60.36 16.19
C ARG A 149 25.89 -61.03 16.75
N ARG A 150 25.85 -61.39 18.03
CA ARG A 150 26.49 -62.63 18.51
C ARG A 150 25.39 -63.71 18.63
N PRO A 151 25.29 -64.67 17.69
CA PRO A 151 24.55 -65.91 17.93
C PRO A 151 25.25 -66.68 19.05
N GLY A 152 24.45 -67.27 19.93
CA GLY A 152 24.87 -67.73 21.24
C GLY A 152 25.69 -69.02 21.29
N GLN A 153 26.02 -69.40 22.52
CA GLN A 153 26.20 -70.80 22.87
C GLN A 153 25.49 -71.08 24.21
N GLN A 154 24.25 -71.55 24.11
CA GLN A 154 23.79 -72.57 25.04
C GLN A 154 24.59 -73.84 24.71
N THR A 155 25.27 -74.40 25.70
CA THR A 155 25.53 -75.84 25.76
C THR A 155 25.23 -76.31 27.17
N VAL A 156 24.11 -77.03 27.28
CA VAL A 156 23.84 -78.05 28.29
C VAL A 156 24.85 -79.19 28.11
N GLY A 157 25.29 -79.76 29.23
CA GLY A 157 26.14 -80.97 29.32
C GLY A 157 27.02 -80.80 30.57
N GLY A 158 26.78 -81.46 31.70
CA GLY A 158 26.54 -82.89 31.85
C GLY A 158 27.90 -83.58 32.01
N ASN A 159 28.02 -84.45 33.02
CA ASN A 159 29.13 -85.34 33.44
C ASN A 159 29.83 -84.89 34.73
N ASP A 160 30.15 -85.73 35.71
CA ASP A 160 30.14 -87.20 35.98
C ASP A 160 30.51 -87.30 37.50
N PRO A 161 30.92 -88.45 38.08
CA PRO A 161 30.40 -89.82 38.11
C PRO A 161 29.87 -90.24 39.50
#